data_AF-A0A8S9KH44-F1
#
_entry.id   AF-A0A8S9KH44-F1
#
_cell.length_a   1.000
_cell.length_b   1.000
_cell.length_c   1.000
_cell.angle_alpha   90.00
_cell.angle_beta   90.00
_cell.angle_gamma   90.00
#
_symmetry.space_group_name_H-M   'P 1'
#
loop_
_entity.id
_entity.type
_entity.pdbx_description
1 polymer ?
#
loop_
_entity_poly.entity_id
_entity_poly.type
_entity_poly.pdbx_seq_one_letter_code
_entity_poly.pdbx_strand_id
1 'polypeptide(L)'
;MEHYKKIEKFKDGDTSTRKVSNSCGFGDTNPELENVTSDSATQESPGLNLDDEEDRMGGSSSKKTIGVKKAKLKRKNVDQTSLVINTLEEKNKKLSEKLEKTSAQRHQHLEIQNKNYTLKKFKEENKILFRDLNSIQDPNFRAYI
;
A
#
# COMPACT_ATOMS: atom_id res chain seq x y z
N MET A 1 51.56 17.93 -33.36
CA MET A 1 51.84 17.95 -31.91
C MET A 1 50.50 17.81 -31.21
N GLU A 2 50.11 16.56 -30.94
CA GLU A 2 48.83 16.20 -30.32
C GLU A 2 48.90 16.46 -28.82
N HIS A 3 47.87 17.08 -28.24
CA HIS A 3 47.70 17.12 -26.79
C HIS A 3 46.54 16.22 -26.37
N TYR A 4 46.90 15.20 -25.60
CA TYR A 4 46.12 14.05 -25.20
C TYR A 4 44.89 14.40 -24.33
N LYS A 5 43.79 13.72 -24.63
CA LYS A 5 42.61 13.50 -23.80
C LYS A 5 43.01 12.81 -22.49
N LYS A 6 42.64 13.37 -21.33
CA LYS A 6 42.67 12.67 -20.03
C LYS A 6 41.23 12.40 -19.60
N ILE A 7 40.79 11.16 -19.76
CA ILE A 7 39.50 10.64 -19.31
C ILE A 7 39.72 10.06 -17.92
N GLU A 8 38.94 10.53 -16.95
CA GLU A 8 38.95 10.08 -15.56
C GLU A 8 38.53 8.60 -15.48
N LYS A 9 39.37 7.75 -14.88
CA LYS A 9 39.14 6.31 -14.75
C LYS A 9 38.56 6.02 -13.37
N PHE A 10 37.28 5.66 -13.31
CA PHE A 10 36.71 5.04 -12.11
C PHE A 10 37.24 3.61 -11.98
N LYS A 11 37.68 3.24 -10.77
CA LYS A 11 38.15 1.90 -10.45
C LYS A 11 36.94 1.04 -10.10
N ASP A 12 36.69 0.01 -10.90
CA ASP A 12 35.90 -1.14 -10.48
C ASP A 12 36.67 -1.91 -9.41
N GLY A 13 35.99 -2.19 -8.30
CA GLY A 13 36.48 -2.94 -7.16
C GLY A 13 35.33 -3.65 -6.45
N ASP A 14 35.10 -4.87 -6.90
CA ASP A 14 34.58 -6.06 -6.21
C ASP A 14 33.23 -6.03 -5.44
N THR A 15 32.24 -6.57 -6.14
CA THR A 15 31.25 -7.57 -5.70
C THR A 15 30.66 -7.51 -4.28
N SER A 16 29.38 -7.14 -4.22
CA SER A 16 28.40 -7.96 -3.49
C SER A 16 27.08 -7.95 -4.27
N THR A 17 26.83 -9.02 -5.01
CA THR A 17 25.59 -9.27 -5.74
C THR A 17 24.44 -9.41 -4.76
N ARG A 18 23.76 -8.30 -4.42
CA ARG A 18 22.48 -8.38 -3.72
C ARG A 18 21.42 -8.79 -4.73
N LYS A 19 21.10 -10.09 -4.75
CA LYS A 19 19.98 -10.65 -5.51
C LYS A 19 18.72 -9.85 -5.18
N VAL A 20 18.19 -9.13 -6.16
CA VAL A 20 16.82 -8.62 -6.14
C VAL A 20 15.93 -9.79 -6.53
N SER A 21 15.39 -10.50 -5.55
CA SER A 21 14.35 -11.50 -5.80
C SER A 21 13.03 -10.78 -6.02
N ASN A 22 12.73 -10.45 -7.27
CA ASN A 22 11.36 -10.20 -7.70
C ASN A 22 10.67 -11.56 -7.83
N SER A 23 9.80 -11.92 -6.89
CA SER A 23 8.84 -13.00 -7.07
C SER A 23 7.42 -12.42 -6.98
N CYS A 24 6.98 -11.80 -8.08
CA CYS A 24 5.56 -11.78 -8.41
C CYS A 24 5.32 -13.07 -9.21
N GLY A 25 4.60 -14.02 -8.62
CA GLY A 25 4.34 -15.32 -9.20
C GLY A 25 3.86 -16.31 -8.16
N PHE A 26 2.62 -16.15 -7.69
CA PHE A 26 1.92 -17.27 -7.07
C PHE A 26 1.26 -18.07 -8.20
N GLY A 27 2.05 -18.97 -8.77
CA GLY A 27 1.57 -20.12 -9.51
C GLY A 27 1.45 -21.32 -8.56
N ASP A 28 0.44 -22.15 -8.81
CA ASP A 28 0.06 -23.36 -8.08
C ASP A 28 1.23 -24.31 -7.82
N THR A 29 1.41 -24.72 -6.56
CA THR A 29 2.05 -26.00 -6.22
C THR A 29 1.37 -26.61 -4.98
N ASN A 30 0.78 -27.77 -5.20
CA ASN A 30 0.22 -28.71 -4.23
C ASN A 30 1.38 -29.46 -3.54
N PRO A 31 1.39 -29.60 -2.20
CA PRO A 31 2.14 -30.66 -1.55
C PRO A 31 1.18 -31.73 -1.01
N GLU A 32 1.17 -32.84 -1.72
CA GLU A 32 0.81 -34.19 -1.29
C GLU A 32 1.42 -34.50 0.09
N LEU A 33 0.57 -34.87 1.07
CA LEU A 33 1.01 -35.44 2.34
C LEU A 33 0.25 -36.75 2.56
N GLU A 34 0.83 -37.85 2.06
CA GLU A 34 0.38 -39.22 2.31
C GLU A 34 0.89 -39.73 3.68
N ASN A 35 -0.02 -40.44 4.36
CA ASN A 35 0.14 -41.55 5.32
C ASN A 35 0.94 -41.38 6.62
N VAL A 36 0.18 -41.40 7.73
CA VAL A 36 0.56 -42.13 8.95
C VAL A 36 -0.56 -43.12 9.28
N THR A 37 -0.33 -44.39 8.93
CA THR A 37 -1.10 -45.54 9.41
C THR A 37 -0.67 -45.87 10.84
N SER A 38 -1.62 -46.09 11.74
CA SER A 38 -1.43 -46.87 12.97
C SER A 38 -2.71 -47.65 13.27
N ASP A 39 -2.51 -48.96 13.42
CA ASP A 39 -3.47 -50.06 13.31
C ASP A 39 -4.45 -50.26 14.48
N SER A 40 -5.51 -51.03 14.14
CA SER A 40 -6.15 -52.07 14.97
C SER A 40 -7.14 -51.67 16.07
N ALA A 41 -8.43 -52.00 15.86
CA ALA A 41 -9.08 -53.16 16.51
C ALA A 41 -10.58 -53.30 16.13
N THR A 42 -10.99 -54.55 16.02
CA THR A 42 -12.26 -55.11 15.53
C THR A 42 -13.44 -54.96 16.51
N GLN A 43 -14.67 -54.95 15.94
CA GLN A 43 -15.99 -55.25 16.55
C GLN A 43 -16.58 -54.15 17.48
N GLU A 44 -17.88 -53.86 17.52
CA GLU A 44 -19.08 -54.70 17.39
C GLU A 44 -20.30 -53.76 17.16
N SER A 45 -21.29 -54.17 16.36
CA SER A 45 -22.59 -53.49 16.28
C SER A 45 -23.46 -53.81 17.50
N PRO A 46 -24.29 -52.87 17.96
CA PRO A 46 -25.59 -53.23 18.52
C PRO A 46 -26.69 -52.61 17.67
N GLY A 47 -27.32 -53.45 16.85
CA GLY A 47 -28.63 -53.13 16.29
C GLY A 47 -29.69 -53.17 17.38
N LEU A 48 -30.66 -52.26 17.32
CA LEU A 48 -31.99 -52.47 17.88
C LEU A 48 -33.03 -51.88 16.90
N ASN A 49 -33.75 -52.81 16.28
CA ASN A 49 -35.04 -52.62 15.63
C ASN A 49 -35.97 -51.79 16.50
N LEU A 50 -36.72 -50.86 15.89
CA LEU A 50 -38.12 -50.66 16.22
C LEU A 50 -38.86 -50.38 14.94
N ASP A 51 -39.41 -51.47 14.41
CA ASP A 51 -40.54 -51.48 13.51
C ASP A 51 -41.77 -50.84 14.19
N ASP A 52 -42.66 -50.35 13.34
CA ASP A 52 -44.06 -49.92 13.50
C ASP A 52 -44.70 -50.01 14.90
N GLU A 53 -45.34 -48.92 15.36
CA GLU A 53 -46.62 -49.00 16.08
C GLU A 53 -47.27 -47.61 16.25
N GLU A 54 -48.58 -47.59 16.03
CA GLU A 54 -49.46 -46.45 16.00
C GLU A 54 -49.66 -45.69 17.33
N ASP A 55 -49.96 -44.41 17.17
CA ASP A 55 -50.96 -43.62 17.89
C ASP A 55 -51.03 -43.73 19.43
N ARG A 56 -50.34 -42.81 20.13
CA ARG A 56 -50.67 -42.43 21.52
C ARG A 56 -50.55 -40.93 21.77
N MET A 57 -51.69 -40.26 21.66
CA MET A 57 -52.25 -39.34 22.66
C MET A 57 -51.27 -38.66 23.65
N GLY A 58 -51.16 -37.33 23.52
CA GLY A 58 -51.03 -36.42 24.67
C GLY A 58 -49.61 -36.07 25.14
N GLY A 59 -49.10 -34.90 24.71
CA GLY A 59 -47.90 -34.34 25.32
C GLY A 59 -47.39 -33.04 24.68
N SER A 60 -48.01 -31.91 25.03
CA SER A 60 -47.53 -30.52 24.92
C SER A 60 -46.41 -30.22 23.89
N SER A 61 -46.80 -29.72 22.72
CA SER A 61 -45.91 -29.10 21.74
C SER A 61 -45.25 -27.83 22.32
N SER A 62 -44.07 -27.96 22.92
CA SER A 62 -43.14 -26.83 23.09
C SER A 62 -42.33 -26.61 21.82
N LYS A 63 -42.99 -26.16 20.74
CA LYS A 63 -42.32 -25.60 19.55
C LYS A 63 -41.73 -24.24 19.93
N LYS A 64 -40.53 -24.24 20.51
CA LYS A 64 -39.77 -23.01 20.78
C LYS A 64 -39.33 -22.33 19.46
N THR A 65 -40.07 -21.28 19.11
CA THR A 65 -39.74 -20.09 18.30
C THR A 65 -38.42 -20.08 17.51
N ILE A 66 -38.37 -20.82 16.40
CA ILE A 66 -37.24 -20.83 15.46
C ILE A 66 -36.92 -19.43 14.87
N GLY A 67 -37.93 -18.54 14.79
CA GLY A 67 -37.77 -17.18 14.26
C GLY A 67 -36.98 -16.21 15.15
N VAL A 68 -37.00 -16.38 16.48
CA VAL A 68 -36.41 -15.39 17.41
C VAL A 68 -34.88 -15.47 17.42
N LYS A 69 -34.31 -16.68 17.27
CA LYS A 69 -32.85 -16.88 17.18
C LYS A 69 -32.27 -16.29 15.89
N LYS A 70 -32.96 -16.45 14.76
CA LYS A 70 -32.56 -15.89 13.45
C LYS A 70 -32.60 -14.35 13.49
N ALA A 71 -33.63 -13.74 14.09
CA ALA A 71 -33.75 -12.29 14.20
C ALA A 71 -32.63 -11.64 15.03
N LYS A 72 -32.27 -12.23 16.19
CA LYS A 72 -31.13 -11.75 17.01
C LYS A 72 -29.80 -11.85 16.29
N LEU A 73 -29.56 -12.94 15.56
CA LEU A 73 -28.33 -13.13 14.78
C LEU A 73 -28.23 -12.12 13.63
N LYS A 74 -29.32 -11.89 12.89
CA LYS A 74 -29.38 -10.89 11.81
C LYS A 74 -29.12 -9.48 12.32
N ARG A 75 -29.67 -9.11 13.49
CA ARG A 75 -29.42 -7.80 14.12
C ARG A 75 -27.94 -7.60 14.47
N LYS A 76 -27.31 -8.60 15.12
CA LYS A 76 -25.87 -8.56 15.45
C LYS A 76 -24.99 -8.39 14.22
N ASN A 77 -25.32 -9.05 13.10
CA ASN A 77 -24.57 -8.89 11.84
C ASN A 77 -24.72 -7.47 11.26
N VAL A 78 -25.90 -6.87 11.32
CA VAL A 78 -26.12 -5.49 10.84
C VAL A 78 -25.35 -4.48 11.70
N ASP A 79 -25.39 -4.63 13.02
CA ASP A 79 -24.67 -3.74 13.94
C ASP A 79 -23.14 -3.84 13.75
N GLN A 80 -22.61 -5.06 13.59
CA GLN A 80 -21.20 -5.28 13.30
C GLN A 80 -20.80 -4.72 11.93
N THR A 81 -21.64 -4.89 10.91
CA THR A 81 -21.39 -4.35 9.56
C THR A 81 -21.36 -2.83 9.60
N SER A 82 -22.30 -2.20 10.31
CA SER A 82 -22.32 -0.73 10.49
C SER A 82 -21.08 -0.24 11.21
N LEU A 83 -20.61 -0.93 12.25
CA LEU A 83 -19.37 -0.57 12.94
C LEU A 83 -18.16 -0.59 12.01
N VAL A 84 -18.04 -1.62 11.16
CA VAL A 84 -16.95 -1.74 10.18
C VAL A 84 -17.02 -0.62 9.14
N ILE A 85 -18.21 -0.35 8.60
CA ILE A 85 -18.43 0.73 7.62
C ILE A 85 -18.03 2.08 8.22
N ASN A 86 -18.55 2.42 9.40
CA ASN A 86 -18.25 3.70 10.06
C ASN A 86 -16.75 3.86 10.32
N THR A 87 -16.06 2.78 10.74
CA THR A 87 -14.62 2.79 10.96
C THR A 87 -13.86 3.02 9.65
N LEU A 88 -14.29 2.39 8.55
CA LEU A 88 -13.70 2.57 7.22
C LEU A 88 -13.88 4.00 6.71
N GLU A 89 -15.09 4.55 6.84
CA GLU A 89 -15.41 5.92 6.46
C GLU A 89 -14.57 6.93 7.23
N GLU A 90 -14.44 6.78 8.54
CA GLU A 90 -13.62 7.67 9.37
C GLU A 90 -12.13 7.61 8.97
N LYS A 91 -11.60 6.42 8.72
CA LYS A 91 -10.21 6.25 8.28
C LYS A 91 -9.98 6.81 6.88
N ASN A 92 -10.93 6.64 5.97
CA ASN A 92 -10.87 7.22 4.63
C ASN A 92 -10.92 8.75 4.68
N LYS A 93 -11.78 9.33 5.52
CA LYS A 93 -11.81 10.78 5.75
C LYS A 93 -10.46 11.31 6.23
N LYS A 94 -9.88 10.69 7.27
CA LYS A 94 -8.55 11.05 7.79
C LYS A 94 -7.45 10.92 6.73
N LEU A 95 -7.52 9.90 5.88
CA LEU A 95 -6.58 9.71 4.77
C LEU A 95 -6.72 10.83 3.73
N SER A 96 -7.95 11.18 3.34
CA SER A 96 -8.22 12.25 2.38
C SER A 96 -7.68 13.60 2.88
N GLU A 97 -7.98 13.96 4.14
CA GLU A 97 -7.48 15.19 4.76
C GLU A 97 -5.94 15.24 4.75
N LYS A 98 -5.27 14.13 5.04
CA LYS A 98 -3.80 14.05 5.01
C LYS A 98 -3.25 14.20 3.59
N LEU A 99 -3.91 13.61 2.59
CA LEU A 99 -3.51 13.73 1.19
C LEU A 99 -3.67 15.16 0.68
N GLU A 100 -4.79 15.81 0.98
CA GLU A 100 -5.03 17.21 0.63
C GLU A 100 -3.98 18.13 1.25
N LYS A 101 -3.71 17.97 2.55
CA LYS A 101 -2.67 18.75 3.23
C LYS A 101 -1.28 18.55 2.61
N THR A 102 -0.92 17.29 2.33
CA THR A 102 0.38 16.96 1.72
C THR A 102 0.49 17.53 0.32
N SER A 103 -0.60 17.47 -0.45
CA SER A 103 -0.68 18.04 -1.80
C SER A 103 -0.50 19.56 -1.78
N ALA A 104 -1.20 20.26 -0.89
CA ALA A 104 -1.07 21.71 -0.74
C ALA A 104 0.35 22.13 -0.34
N GLN A 105 0.97 21.42 0.61
CA GLN A 105 2.36 21.66 1.01
C GLN A 105 3.33 21.45 -0.15
N ARG A 106 3.17 20.36 -0.90
CA ARG A 106 3.98 20.08 -2.09
C ARG A 106 3.82 21.18 -3.15
N HIS A 107 2.59 21.65 -3.38
CA HIS A 107 2.31 22.71 -4.34
C HIS A 107 3.02 24.01 -3.95
N GLN A 108 2.87 24.46 -2.70
CA GLN A 108 3.58 25.65 -2.19
C GLN A 108 5.10 25.53 -2.32
N HIS A 109 5.65 24.35 -2.01
CA HIS A 109 7.08 24.11 -2.14
C HIS A 109 7.56 24.27 -3.59
N LEU A 110 6.83 23.69 -4.54
CA LEU A 110 7.14 23.79 -5.97
C LEU A 110 7.02 25.24 -6.48
N GLU A 111 6.02 26.00 -6.03
CA GLU A 111 5.89 27.41 -6.38
C GLU A 111 7.09 28.23 -5.90
N ILE A 112 7.53 28.02 -4.66
CA ILE A 112 8.70 28.72 -4.10
C ILE A 112 9.95 28.35 -4.89
N GLN A 113 10.14 27.07 -5.21
CA GLN A 113 11.28 26.60 -6.00
C GLN A 113 11.29 27.25 -7.39
N ASN A 114 10.14 27.33 -8.06
CA ASN A 114 10.01 27.94 -9.37
C ASN A 114 10.30 29.46 -9.33
N LYS A 115 9.75 30.17 -8.33
CA LYS A 115 10.04 31.60 -8.12
C LYS A 115 11.52 31.85 -7.86
N ASN A 116 12.18 31.01 -7.06
CA ASN A 116 13.61 31.12 -6.80
C ASN A 116 14.46 30.89 -8.06
N TYR A 117 14.11 29.89 -8.87
CA TYR A 117 14.78 29.65 -10.15
C TYR A 117 14.63 30.85 -11.09
N THR A 118 13.41 31.37 -11.21
CA THR A 118 13.10 32.55 -12.03
C THR A 118 13.89 33.77 -11.57
N LEU A 119 13.94 34.02 -10.26
CA LEU A 119 14.71 35.12 -9.67
C LEU A 119 16.22 34.96 -9.92
N LYS A 120 16.75 33.73 -9.82
CA LYS A 120 18.17 33.45 -10.10
C LYS A 120 18.50 33.75 -11.57
N LYS A 121 17.65 33.31 -12.49
CA LYS A 121 17.80 33.59 -13.93
C LYS A 121 17.78 35.10 -14.19
N PHE A 122 16.78 35.80 -13.65
CA PHE A 122 16.67 37.26 -13.76
C PHE A 122 17.90 37.98 -13.21
N LYS A 123 18.43 37.56 -12.06
CA LYS A 123 19.64 38.17 -11.48
C LYS A 123 20.88 37.97 -12.35
N GLU A 124 21.05 36.78 -12.94
CA GLU A 124 22.19 36.53 -13.83
C GLU A 124 22.07 37.36 -15.12
N GLU A 125 20.88 37.44 -15.70
CA GLU A 125 20.64 38.26 -16.90
C GLU A 125 20.89 39.76 -16.65
N ASN A 126 20.53 40.26 -15.46
CA ASN A 126 20.71 41.67 -15.11
C ASN A 126 22.06 42.01 -14.47
N LYS A 127 22.98 41.05 -14.39
CA LYS A 127 24.29 41.23 -13.72
C LYS A 127 25.10 42.37 -14.31
N ILE A 128 24.96 42.63 -15.62
CA ILE A 128 25.67 43.71 -16.29
C ILE A 128 25.24 45.10 -15.82
N LEU A 129 23.96 45.28 -15.47
CA LEU A 129 23.42 46.56 -15.01
C LEU A 129 24.00 47.00 -13.66
N PHE A 130 24.51 46.05 -12.87
CA PHE A 130 25.12 46.30 -11.57
C PHE A 130 26.65 46.22 -11.60
N ARG A 131 27.26 46.06 -12.77
CA ARG A 131 28.70 45.96 -12.92
C ARG A 131 29.31 47.36 -12.94
N ASP A 132 30.34 47.58 -12.12
CA ASP A 132 31.10 48.83 -12.15
C ASP A 132 31.81 48.99 -13.51
N LEU A 133 31.62 50.13 -14.17
CA LEU A 133 32.25 50.45 -15.45
C LEU A 133 33.79 50.43 -15.34
N ASN A 134 34.34 50.79 -14.17
CA ASN A 134 35.79 50.76 -13.94
C ASN A 134 36.33 49.32 -13.83
N SER A 135 35.46 48.32 -13.62
CA SER A 135 35.82 46.89 -13.63
C SER A 135 35.92 46.28 -15.04
N ILE A 136 35.49 47.02 -16.07
CA ILE A 136 35.58 46.59 -17.47
C ILE A 136 36.96 46.98 -17.98
N GLN A 137 37.80 45.97 -18.22
CA GLN A 137 39.19 46.16 -18.61
C GLN A 137 39.35 46.69 -20.03
N ASP A 138 38.42 46.38 -20.92
CA ASP A 138 38.45 46.84 -22.32
C ASP A 138 37.73 48.20 -22.46
N PRO A 139 38.46 49.28 -22.84
CA PRO A 139 37.89 50.61 -23.02
C PRO A 139 36.82 50.67 -24.12
N ASN A 140 36.94 49.85 -25.16
CA ASN A 140 36.00 49.83 -26.28
C ASN A 140 34.66 49.25 -25.83
N PHE A 141 34.66 48.11 -25.13
CA PHE A 141 33.42 47.56 -24.58
C PHE A 141 32.81 48.46 -23.50
N ARG A 142 33.63 49.11 -22.67
CA ARG A 142 33.17 50.06 -21.65
C ARG A 142 32.42 51.27 -22.24
N ALA A 143 32.72 51.66 -23.48
CA ALA A 143 32.04 52.80 -24.12
C ALA A 143 30.59 52.49 -24.57
N TYR A 144 30.21 51.20 -24.64
CA TYR A 144 28.90 50.75 -25.14
C TYR A 144 27.98 50.16 -24.06
N ILE A 145 28.42 50.14 -22.80
CA ILE A 145 27.67 49.66 -21.64
C ILE A 145 27.35 50.84 -20.73
#